data_AF-A0AAD9ZYY9-F1
#
_entry.id   AF-A0AAD9ZYY9-F1
#
_cell.length_a   1.000
_cell.length_b   1.000
_cell.length_c   1.000
_cell.angle_alpha   90.00
_cell.angle_beta   90.00
_cell.angle_gamma   90.00
#
_symmetry.space_group_name_H-M   'P 1'
#
loop_
_entity.id
_entity.type
_entity.pdbx_description
1 polymer ?
#
loop_
_entity_poly.entity_id
_entity_poly.type
_entity_poly.pdbx_seq_one_letter_code
_entity_poly.pdbx_strand_id
1 'polypeptide(L)'
;MVTHCGWNSILEGVTARVPMVTWPLFADQFYNEKLVTQVLKIFVSVSVQEMRNMGVSGKREAIENALKEIMDGDGAEEMKKRATSLGLMARRAVEDGGSSCSDLNALIQELSLL
;
A
#
# COMPACT_ATOMS: atom_id res chain seq x y z
N MET A 1 9.93 3.66 -1.91
CA MET A 1 9.28 3.64 -3.24
C MET A 1 8.14 4.66 -3.24
N VAL A 2 7.89 5.35 -4.36
CA VAL A 2 6.74 6.26 -4.53
C VAL A 2 5.74 5.59 -5.47
N THR A 3 4.45 5.64 -5.15
CA THR A 3 3.40 4.94 -5.90
C THR A 3 2.19 5.83 -6.14
N HIS A 4 1.53 5.65 -7.28
CA HIS A 4 0.25 6.29 -7.57
C HIS A 4 -0.95 5.60 -6.90
N CYS A 5 -0.71 4.61 -6.03
CA CYS A 5 -1.76 3.88 -5.32
C CYS A 5 -2.69 3.05 -6.24
N GLY A 6 -2.19 2.66 -7.41
CA GLY A 6 -2.83 1.60 -8.18
C GLY A 6 -2.76 0.28 -7.41
N TRP A 7 -3.82 -0.52 -7.46
CA TRP A 7 -3.92 -1.75 -6.67
C TRP A 7 -2.76 -2.73 -6.91
N ASN A 8 -2.32 -2.86 -8.16
CA ASN A 8 -1.16 -3.68 -8.51
C ASN A 8 0.12 -3.22 -7.80
N SER A 9 0.43 -1.91 -7.85
CA SER A 9 1.61 -1.35 -7.19
C SER A 9 1.55 -1.47 -5.66
N ILE A 10 0.34 -1.42 -5.08
CA ILE A 10 0.14 -1.68 -3.66
C ILE A 10 0.46 -3.13 -3.33
N LEU A 11 -0.06 -4.09 -4.11
CA LEU A 11 0.23 -5.51 -3.92
C LEU A 11 1.73 -5.81 -4.07
N GLU A 12 2.40 -5.23 -5.07
CA GLU A 12 3.86 -5.32 -5.22
C GLU A 12 4.58 -4.79 -3.97
N GLY A 13 4.12 -3.68 -3.40
CA GLY A 13 4.72 -3.14 -2.20
C GLY A 13 4.52 -3.97 -0.95
N VAL A 14 3.32 -4.50 -0.77
CA VAL A 14 2.99 -5.41 0.33
C VAL A 14 3.83 -6.68 0.23
N THR A 15 3.87 -7.30 -0.95
CA THR A 15 4.63 -8.54 -1.17
C THR A 15 6.14 -8.35 -1.02
N ALA A 16 6.66 -7.20 -1.46
CA ALA A 16 8.06 -6.80 -1.25
C ALA A 16 8.37 -6.38 0.20
N ARG A 17 7.34 -6.17 1.04
CA ARG A 17 7.46 -5.72 2.45
C ARG A 17 8.12 -4.35 2.58
N VAL A 18 7.87 -3.46 1.61
CA VAL A 18 8.51 -2.15 1.52
C VAL A 18 7.47 -1.06 1.81
N PRO A 19 7.66 -0.21 2.84
CA PRO A 19 6.89 1.00 3.01
C PRO A 19 7.00 1.92 1.78
N MET A 20 5.91 2.60 1.42
CA MET A 20 5.83 3.47 0.25
C MET A 20 5.26 4.83 0.55
N VAL A 21 5.58 5.79 -0.31
CA VAL A 21 4.99 7.11 -0.35
C VAL A 21 3.84 7.12 -1.36
N THR A 22 2.65 7.53 -0.95
CA THR A 22 1.46 7.61 -1.82
C THR A 22 1.37 8.93 -2.55
N TRP A 23 1.02 8.86 -3.83
CA TRP A 23 0.77 9.99 -4.73
C TRP A 23 -0.39 9.68 -5.68
N PRO A 24 -1.64 9.63 -5.18
CA PRO A 24 -2.80 9.35 -6.01
C PRO A 24 -3.02 10.43 -7.08
N LEU A 25 -3.48 10.02 -8.26
CA LEU A 25 -3.79 10.89 -9.39
C LEU A 25 -5.27 10.83 -9.80
N PHE A 26 -5.86 9.64 -9.90
CA PHE A 26 -7.22 9.45 -10.42
C PHE A 26 -7.86 8.12 -9.99
N ALA A 27 -9.12 7.90 -10.38
CA ALA A 27 -9.89 6.68 -10.13
C ALA A 27 -9.93 6.27 -8.64
N ASP A 28 -9.72 4.99 -8.36
CA ASP A 28 -9.78 4.37 -7.03
C ASP A 28 -8.54 4.66 -6.16
N GLN A 29 -7.52 5.30 -6.71
CA GLN A 29 -6.23 5.55 -6.05
C GLN A 29 -6.37 6.35 -4.75
N PHE A 30 -7.35 7.25 -4.65
CA PHE A 30 -7.62 8.00 -3.42
C PHE A 30 -8.21 7.13 -2.30
N TYR A 31 -9.04 6.14 -2.65
CA TYR A 31 -9.54 5.17 -1.66
C TYR A 31 -8.43 4.22 -1.22
N ASN A 32 -7.64 3.75 -2.19
CA ASN A 32 -6.48 2.92 -1.92
C ASN A 32 -5.46 3.62 -1.03
N GLU A 33 -5.21 4.92 -1.23
CA GLU A 33 -4.38 5.73 -0.34
C GLU A 33 -4.90 5.70 1.10
N LYS A 34 -6.21 5.90 1.32
CA LYS A 34 -6.79 5.88 2.67
C LYS A 34 -6.65 4.50 3.32
N LEU A 35 -6.85 3.42 2.56
CA LEU A 35 -6.64 2.06 3.05
C LEU A 35 -5.19 1.86 3.54
N VAL A 36 -4.19 2.22 2.73
CA VAL A 36 -2.79 1.93 3.05
C VAL A 36 -2.18 2.87 4.09
N THR A 37 -2.67 4.11 4.19
CA THR A 37 -2.13 5.12 5.13
C THR A 37 -2.90 5.19 6.45
N GLN A 38 -4.23 4.99 6.45
CA GLN A 38 -5.04 5.17 7.65
C GLN A 38 -5.45 3.85 8.31
N VAL A 39 -5.78 2.83 7.51
CA VAL A 39 -6.26 1.52 8.01
C VAL A 39 -5.07 0.58 8.26
N LEU A 40 -4.31 0.27 7.21
CA LEU A 40 -3.18 -0.64 7.29
C LEU A 40 -1.96 0.03 7.94
N LYS A 41 -1.83 1.36 7.77
CA LYS A 41 -0.72 2.18 8.31
C LYS A 41 0.65 1.65 7.90
N ILE A 42 0.77 1.30 6.62
CA ILE A 42 2.00 0.74 6.05
C ILE A 42 2.75 1.72 5.15
N PHE A 43 2.09 2.80 4.70
CA PHE A 43 2.60 3.81 3.76
C PHE A 43 2.43 5.23 4.32
N VAL A 44 3.15 6.20 3.75
CA VAL A 44 3.09 7.65 4.07
C VAL A 44 2.41 8.40 2.92
N SER A 45 1.55 9.37 3.24
CA SER A 45 0.91 10.22 2.22
C SER A 45 1.70 11.47 1.91
N VAL A 46 1.90 11.75 0.62
CA VAL A 46 2.09 13.12 0.14
C VAL A 46 0.69 13.59 -0.25
N SER A 47 0.01 14.32 0.64
CA SER A 47 -1.39 14.69 0.45
C SER A 47 -1.58 15.55 -0.80
N VAL A 48 -1.89 14.92 -1.93
CA VAL A 48 -1.97 15.58 -3.26
C VAL A 48 -3.05 16.65 -3.28
N GLN A 49 -4.13 16.46 -2.51
CA GLN A 49 -5.18 17.47 -2.34
C GLN A 49 -4.66 18.72 -1.61
N GLU A 50 -3.86 18.55 -0.56
CA GLU A 50 -3.23 19.67 0.16
C GLU A 50 -2.19 20.38 -0.70
N MET A 51 -1.44 19.63 -1.52
CA MET A 51 -0.46 20.19 -2.45
C MET A 51 -1.06 21.01 -3.59
N ARG A 52 -2.36 20.87 -3.89
CA ARG A 52 -3.00 21.53 -5.04
C ARG A 52 -2.83 23.05 -5.01
N ASN A 53 -2.86 23.63 -3.82
CA ASN A 53 -2.78 25.08 -3.59
C ASN A 53 -1.36 25.56 -3.25
N MET A 54 -0.38 24.66 -3.16
CA MET A 54 1.00 25.00 -2.81
C MET A 54 1.80 25.48 -4.03
N GLY A 55 2.69 26.44 -3.80
CA GLY A 55 3.74 26.80 -4.76
C GLY A 55 4.77 25.67 -4.94
N VAL A 56 5.64 25.78 -5.96
CA VAL A 56 6.65 24.77 -6.29
C VAL A 56 7.54 24.41 -5.09
N SER A 57 7.95 25.41 -4.30
CA SER A 57 8.75 25.18 -3.09
C SER A 57 8.02 24.35 -2.04
N GLY A 58 6.73 24.64 -1.79
CA GLY A 58 5.93 23.89 -0.81
C GLY A 58 5.67 22.44 -1.25
N LYS A 59 5.46 22.21 -2.55
CA LYS A 59 5.35 20.85 -3.10
C LYS A 59 6.63 20.06 -2.90
N ARG A 60 7.79 20.66 -3.17
CA ARG A 60 9.09 20.03 -2.93
C ARG A 60 9.28 19.65 -1.46
N GLU A 61 8.97 20.57 -0.55
CA GLU A 61 9.07 20.35 0.89
C GLU A 61 8.16 19.21 1.37
N ALA A 62 6.92 19.16 0.89
CA ALA A 62 5.98 18.08 1.22
C ALA A 62 6.52 16.70 0.82
N ILE A 63 7.14 16.59 -0.37
CA ILE A 63 7.75 15.35 -0.85
C ILE A 63 8.97 14.99 0.01
N GLU A 64 9.83 15.97 0.30
CA GLU A 64 11.02 15.76 1.13
C GLU A 64 10.64 15.27 2.52
N ASN A 65 9.61 15.85 3.13
CA ASN A 65 9.12 15.44 4.44
C ASN A 65 8.53 14.02 4.43
N ALA A 66 7.76 13.67 3.40
CA ALA A 66 7.24 12.30 3.28
C ALA A 66 8.35 11.25 3.09
N LEU A 67 9.42 11.61 2.35
CA LEU A 67 10.60 10.75 2.20
C LEU A 67 11.38 10.62 3.50
N LYS A 68 11.51 11.69 4.29
CA LYS A 68 12.13 11.62 5.62
C LYS A 68 11.31 10.76 6.57
N GLU A 69 9.99 10.96 6.61
CA GLU A 69 9.09 10.21 7.49
C GLU A 69 9.17 8.70 7.25
N ILE A 70 9.27 8.27 5.99
CA ILE A 70 9.32 6.85 5.67
C ILE A 70 10.68 6.20 5.93
N MET A 71 11.75 7.00 5.98
CA MET A 71 13.12 6.52 6.22
C MET A 71 13.47 6.55 7.71
N ASP A 72 13.27 7.71 8.34
CA ASP A 72 13.80 8.02 9.67
C ASP A 72 12.74 8.66 10.59
N GLY A 73 11.47 8.69 10.19
CA GLY A 73 10.38 9.20 11.02
C GLY A 73 10.12 8.33 12.25
N ASP A 74 9.52 8.91 13.29
CA ASP A 74 9.22 8.20 14.55
C ASP A 74 8.36 6.95 14.32
N GLY A 75 7.52 6.94 13.28
CA GLY A 75 6.68 5.82 12.89
C GLY A 75 7.31 4.81 11.92
N ALA A 76 8.51 5.07 11.38
CA ALA A 76 9.08 4.30 10.28
C ALA A 76 9.29 2.80 10.62
N GLU A 77 9.79 2.51 11.82
CA GLU A 77 10.05 1.14 12.24
C GLU A 77 8.75 0.34 12.46
N GLU A 78 7.73 0.95 13.05
CA GLU A 78 6.42 0.33 13.22
C GLU A 78 5.74 0.08 11.86
N MET A 79 5.86 1.04 10.94
CA MET A 79 5.36 0.92 9.57
C MET A 79 6.03 -0.25 8.83
N LYS A 80 7.35 -0.39 8.96
CA LYS A 80 8.12 -1.51 8.39
C LYS A 80 7.71 -2.85 9.00
N LYS A 81 7.46 -2.92 10.30
CA LYS A 81 6.92 -4.13 10.96
C LYS A 81 5.55 -4.51 10.42
N ARG A 82 4.65 -3.55 10.25
CA ARG A 82 3.32 -3.77 9.64
C ARG A 82 3.43 -4.25 8.20
N ALA A 83 4.25 -3.60 7.38
CA ALA A 83 4.49 -4.00 5.99
C ALA A 83 5.05 -5.43 5.92
N THR A 84 5.98 -5.77 6.81
CA THR A 84 6.55 -7.13 6.92
C THR A 84 5.49 -8.15 7.29
N SER A 85 4.69 -7.88 8.33
CA SER A 85 3.61 -8.77 8.77
C SER A 85 2.59 -9.00 7.65
N LEU A 86 2.16 -7.94 6.98
CA LEU A 86 1.20 -8.03 5.89
C LEU A 86 1.75 -8.78 4.68
N GLY A 87 3.01 -8.57 4.32
CA GLY A 87 3.65 -9.32 3.24
C GLY A 87 3.84 -10.81 3.56
N LEU A 88 4.04 -11.17 4.84
CA LEU A 88 4.03 -12.58 5.27
C LEU A 88 2.63 -13.20 5.18
N MET A 89 1.59 -12.46 5.57
CA MET A 89 0.19 -12.91 5.40
C MET A 89 -0.18 -13.07 3.92
N ALA A 90 0.21 -12.13 3.07
CA ALA A 90 -0.01 -12.20 1.63
C ALA A 90 0.65 -13.45 1.01
N ARG A 91 1.88 -13.79 1.43
CA ARG A 91 2.55 -15.02 0.99
C ARG A 91 1.80 -16.28 1.43
N ARG A 92 1.41 -16.35 2.71
CA ARG A 92 0.67 -17.49 3.25
C ARG A 92 -0.70 -17.67 2.58
N ALA A 93 -1.35 -16.58 2.17
CA ALA A 93 -2.66 -16.65 1.51
C ALA A 93 -2.62 -17.42 0.18
N VAL A 94 -1.48 -17.41 -0.53
CA VAL A 94 -1.31 -18.05 -1.84
C VAL A 94 -0.55 -19.38 -1.80
N GLU A 95 0.05 -19.74 -0.67
CA GLU A 95 0.63 -21.07 -0.45
C GLU A 95 -0.46 -22.16 -0.37
N ASP A 96 -0.10 -23.43 -0.52
CA ASP A 96 -1.05 -24.54 -0.42
C ASP A 96 -1.74 -24.56 0.95
N GLY A 97 -3.06 -24.75 0.95
CA GLY A 97 -3.91 -24.58 2.14
C GLY A 97 -4.13 -23.12 2.60
N GLY A 98 -3.56 -22.14 1.89
CA GLY A 98 -3.78 -20.71 2.13
C GLY A 98 -5.19 -20.26 1.73
N SER A 99 -5.64 -19.10 2.24
CA SER A 99 -7.01 -18.61 2.03
C SER A 99 -7.33 -18.37 0.55
N SER A 100 -6.48 -17.65 -0.17
CA SER A 100 -6.71 -17.35 -1.60
C SER A 100 -6.57 -18.60 -2.48
N CYS A 101 -5.67 -19.52 -2.13
CA CYS A 101 -5.57 -20.82 -2.81
C CYS A 101 -6.85 -21.66 -2.58
N SER A 102 -7.35 -21.70 -1.35
CA SER A 102 -8.56 -22.43 -0.97
C SER A 102 -9.81 -21.84 -1.65
N ASP A 103 -9.94 -20.51 -1.68
CA ASP A 103 -11.05 -19.83 -2.34
C ASP A 103 -11.05 -20.09 -3.86
N LEU A 104 -9.87 -20.10 -4.50
CA LEU A 104 -9.76 -20.44 -5.91
C LEU A 104 -10.17 -21.89 -6.18
N ASN A 105 -9.73 -22.84 -5.33
CA ASN A 105 -10.14 -24.24 -5.44
C ASN A 105 -11.66 -24.40 -5.25
N ALA A 106 -12.25 -23.71 -4.29
CA ALA A 106 -13.69 -23.71 -4.06
C ALA A 106 -14.46 -23.16 -5.28
N LEU A 107 -13.98 -22.06 -5.87
CA LEU A 107 -14.55 -21.51 -7.10
C LEU A 107 -14.50 -22.50 -8.26
N ILE A 108 -13.36 -23.17 -8.47
CA ILE A 108 -13.21 -24.19 -9.53
C ILE A 108 -14.20 -25.35 -9.30
N GLN A 109 -14.35 -25.80 -8.05
CA GLN A 109 -15.31 -26.85 -7.70
C GLN A 109 -16.74 -26.40 -8.01
N GLU A 110 -17.13 -25.19 -7.62
CA GLU A 110 -18.46 -24.65 -7.90
C GLU A 110 -18.74 -24.57 -9.41
N LEU A 111 -17.77 -24.06 -10.19
CA LEU A 111 -17.89 -24.00 -11.65
C LEU A 111 -17.94 -25.39 -12.32
N SER A 112 -17.33 -26.41 -11.71
CA SER A 112 -17.39 -27.79 -12.23
C SER A 112 -18.71 -28.51 -11.98
N LEU A 113 -19.55 -27.95 -11.10
CA LEU A 113 -20.90 -28.46 -10.78
C LEU A 113 -21.99 -27.79 -11.64
N LEU A 114 -21.63 -26.78 -12.44
CA LEU A 114 -22.49 -26.14 -13.45
C LEU A 114 -22.44 -26.91 -14.78
#